data_AF-A0A4Q2XML2-F1
#
_entry.id   AF-A0A4Q2XML2-F1
#
_cell.length_a   1.000
_cell.length_b   1.000
_cell.length_c   1.000
_cell.angle_alpha   90.00
_cell.angle_beta   90.00
_cell.angle_gamma   90.00
#
_symmetry.space_group_name_H-M   'P 1'
#
loop_
_entity.id
_entity.type
_entity.pdbx_description
1 polymer ?
#
loop_
_entity_poly.entity_id
_entity_poly.type
_entity_poly.pdbx_seq_one_letter_code
_entity_poly.pdbx_strand_id
1 'polypeptide(L)' 'MESEAESFIRFLAIERGLSEAYQLSVRQTLDALGSWMKRHG' A
#
# COMPACT_ATOMS: atom_id res chain seq x y z
N MET A 1 -6.20 7.69 4.07
CA MET A 1 -5.34 6.49 4.06
C MET A 1 -5.24 5.86 2.67
N GLU A 2 -6.36 5.71 1.93
CA GLU A 2 -6.36 5.13 0.58
C GLU A 2 -5.58 5.98 -0.44
N SER A 3 -5.75 7.31 -0.41
CA SER A 3 -5.01 8.28 -1.24
C SER A 3 -3.49 8.20 -1.04
N GLU A 4 -3.05 8.08 0.21
CA GLU A 4 -1.65 8.00 0.60
C GLU A 4 -1.05 6.65 0.21
N ALA A 5 -1.81 5.57 0.37
CA ALA A 5 -1.41 4.24 -0.09
C ALA A 5 -1.28 4.18 -1.62
N GLU A 6 -2.15 4.86 -2.36
CA GLU A 6 -2.07 4.97 -3.83
C GLU A 6 -0.81 5.73 -4.26
N SER A 7 -0.51 6.85 -3.58
CA SER A 7 0.70 7.64 -3.85
C SER A 7 1.97 6.84 -3.56
N PHE A 8 1.98 6.06 -2.48
CA PHE A 8 3.14 5.24 -2.13
C PHE A 8 3.37 4.10 -3.11
N ILE A 9 2.31 3.46 -3.61
CA ILE A 9 2.45 2.41 -4.63
C ILE A 9 3.01 2.98 -5.94
N ARG A 10 2.55 4.17 -6.37
CA ARG A 10 3.12 4.86 -7.53
C ARG A 10 4.60 5.17 -7.35
N PHE A 11 5.01 5.61 -6.15
CA PHE A 11 6.41 5.80 -5.81
C PHE A 11 7.22 4.50 -5.95
N LEU A 12 6.71 3.36 -5.45
CA LEU A 12 7.38 2.06 -5.59
C LEU A 12 7.52 1.61 -7.05
N ALA A 13 6.51 1.90 -7.87
CA ALA A 13 6.52 1.58 -9.30
C ALA A 13 7.52 2.44 -10.08
N ILE A 14 7.49 3.76 -9.87
CA ILE A 14 8.22 4.73 -10.70
C ILE A 14 9.65 4.92 -10.20
N GLU A 15 9.83 5.13 -8.89
CA GLU A 15 11.12 5.56 -8.35
C GLU A 15 12.00 4.38 -7.94
N ARG A 16 11.40 3.22 -7.67
CA ARG A 16 12.12 2.02 -7.25
C ARG A 16 12.09 0.89 -8.28
N GLY A 17 11.28 1.00 -9.33
CA GLY A 17 11.16 -0.01 -10.37
C GLY A 17 10.79 -1.39 -9.84
N LEU A 18 10.06 -1.45 -8.72
CA LEU A 18 9.72 -2.71 -8.06
C LEU A 18 8.62 -3.44 -8.81
N SER A 19 8.66 -4.78 -8.75
CA SER A 19 7.72 -5.63 -9.48
C SER A 19 6.27 -5.37 -9.09
N GLU A 20 5.34 -5.61 -10.02
CA GLU A 20 3.90 -5.54 -9.76
C GLU A 20 3.47 -6.44 -8.59
N ALA A 21 4.10 -7.62 -8.46
CA ALA A 21 3.84 -8.52 -7.34
C ALA A 21 4.20 -7.89 -5.98
N TYR A 22 5.31 -7.14 -5.92
CA TYR A 22 5.70 -6.42 -4.71
C TYR A 22 4.73 -5.26 -4.41
N GLN A 23 4.33 -4.51 -5.43
CA GLN A 23 3.35 -3.43 -5.31
C GLN A 23 2.01 -3.94 -4.76
N LEU A 24 1.52 -5.08 -5.29
CA LEU A 24 0.30 -5.74 -4.82
C LEU A 24 0.42 -6.20 -3.36
N SER A 25 1.56 -6.79 -2.98
CA SER A 25 1.82 -7.19 -1.60
C SER A 25 1.78 -6.00 -0.64
N VAL A 26 2.31 -4.85 -1.05
CA VAL A 26 2.29 -3.62 -0.24
C VAL A 26 0.87 -3.07 -0.12
N ARG A 27 0.09 -3.03 -1.22
CA ARG A 27 -1.35 -2.68 -1.18
C ARG A 27 -2.09 -3.51 -0.14
N GLN A 28 -2.01 -4.82 -0.24
CA GLN A 28 -2.70 -5.75 0.64
C GLN A 28 -2.32 -5.53 2.11
N THR A 29 -1.03 -5.25 2.38
CA THR A 29 -0.54 -4.97 3.73
C THR A 29 -1.12 -3.67 4.28
N LEU A 30 -1.16 -2.60 3.48
CA LEU A 30 -1.71 -1.31 3.89
C LEU A 30 -3.23 -1.38 4.11
N ASP A 31 -3.95 -2.13 3.27
CA ASP A 31 -5.38 -2.36 3.41
C ASP A 31 -5.71 -3.16 4.68
N ALA A 32 -4.91 -4.20 4.97
CA ALA A 32 -5.01 -4.99 6.19
C ALA A 32 -4.77 -4.13 7.44
N LEU A 33 -3.73 -3.28 7.42
CA LEU A 33 -3.43 -2.35 8.50
C LEU A 33 -4.56 -1.35 8.73
N GLY A 34 -5.05 -0.70 7.66
CA GLY A 34 -6.17 0.24 7.77
C GLY A 34 -7.43 -0.42 8.31
N SER A 35 -7.70 -1.65 7.89
CA SER A 35 -8.80 -2.45 8.43
C SER A 35 -8.61 -2.81 9.89
N TRP A 36 -7.38 -3.12 10.32
CA TRP A 36 -7.05 -3.39 11.71
C TRP A 36 -7.23 -2.15 12.58
N MET A 37 -6.74 -0.99 12.13
CA MET A 37 -6.91 0.30 12.84
C MET A 37 -8.38 0.66 13.01
N LYS A 38 -9.22 0.46 11.98
CA LYS A 38 -10.68 0.70 12.10
C LYS A 38 -11.36 -0.20 13.13
N ARG A 39 -10.81 -1.40 13.38
CA ARG A 39 -11.36 -2.36 14.36
C ARG A 39 -10.86 -2.13 15.79
N HIS A 40 -9.71 -1.47 15.96
CA HIS A 40 -9.01 -1.34 17.24
C HIS A 40 -8.68 0.10 17.63
N GLY A 41 -9.19 1.08 16.88
CA GLY A 41 -9.02 2.51 17.12
C GLY A 41 -10.27 3.14 17.72
#